data_AF-A0A0D6LWR4-F1
#
_entry.id   AF-A0A0D6LWR4-F1
#
_cell.length_a   1.000
_cell.length_b   1.000
_cell.length_c   1.000
_cell.angle_alpha   90.00
_cell.angle_beta   90.00
_cell.angle_gamma   90.00
#
_symmetry.space_group_name_H-M   'P 1'
#
loop_
_entity.id
_entity.type
_entity.pdbx_description
1 polymer ?
#
loop_
_entity_poly.entity_id
_entity_poly.type
_entity_poly.pdbx_seq_one_letter_code
_entity_poly.pdbx_strand_id
1 'polypeptide(L)'
;MLTTWSWFRDEARELIEDEEEELSRHKRQAQRRNASNENLWVDGVKYVFDPNASQKLKDGFTLAVNAWQKDTCINFTLVQTREEVKGEDYLYVTTDETDPKGCLSHVGKLGGYQPIFLGDGCESFPHAAHEVGHALGMYHTQTRHDRDKYIHLKDDNIEEEYKEQYLKLTEEKNENYGFPYDYGSIMHYGSSVENPWMVPFDANYKTTMGSPFISFIDLFMMNTHYNCTDICDPKTSAQCENGGFPHPRKCDECICPGGYGGALCNQRPQDCADGKTLEASDGWKSLEANIHKTKDDGTYATCTYWITAPDDKKIEIEIESINTKEPTIGCAKGGVEIKANENHTLTGYRCDIERDARFFLDEEEAQYCYFLYYPKFLYY
;
A
#
# COMPACT_ATOMS: atom_id res chain seq x y z
N MET A 1 22.55 -10.11 -2.18
CA MET A 1 21.44 -10.78 -1.47
C MET A 1 20.34 -11.03 -2.49
N LEU A 2 20.60 -11.94 -3.42
CA LEU A 2 19.72 -12.34 -4.52
C LEU A 2 19.54 -13.84 -4.38
N THR A 3 18.57 -14.27 -3.57
CA THR A 3 18.16 -15.68 -3.49
C THR A 3 16.79 -15.70 -2.83
N THR A 4 15.76 -15.98 -3.62
CA THR A 4 14.46 -16.61 -3.30
C THR A 4 13.29 -15.89 -3.96
N TRP A 5 13.16 -16.04 -5.29
CA TRP A 5 11.92 -15.75 -6.01
C TRP A 5 11.68 -16.73 -7.16
N SER A 6 12.27 -17.94 -7.11
CA SER A 6 12.02 -18.90 -8.18
C SER A 6 10.59 -19.46 -8.02
N TRP A 7 9.79 -19.36 -9.09
CA TRP A 7 8.53 -20.11 -9.34
C TRP A 7 7.17 -19.43 -9.06
N PHE A 8 6.96 -18.21 -9.56
CA PHE A 8 5.61 -17.73 -9.96
C PHE A 8 5.14 -18.37 -11.27
N ARG A 9 5.10 -19.70 -11.37
CA ARG A 9 4.94 -20.39 -12.67
C ARG A 9 3.49 -20.56 -13.13
N ASP A 10 2.48 -20.47 -12.26
CA ASP A 10 1.14 -21.00 -12.61
C ASP A 10 -0.05 -20.02 -12.51
N GLU A 11 0.13 -18.73 -12.20
CA GLU A 11 -0.98 -17.75 -12.29
C GLU A 11 -0.98 -16.88 -13.57
N ALA A 12 0.15 -16.79 -14.28
CA ALA A 12 0.19 -16.10 -15.57
C ALA A 12 -0.37 -16.95 -16.73
N ARG A 13 -0.62 -18.25 -16.50
CA ARG A 13 -0.81 -19.24 -17.57
C ARG A 13 -2.22 -19.39 -18.12
N GLU A 14 -3.24 -18.80 -17.50
CA GLU A 14 -4.63 -18.89 -17.99
C GLU A 14 -5.20 -17.60 -18.62
N LEU A 15 -4.37 -16.59 -18.89
CA LEU A 15 -4.90 -15.23 -19.12
C LEU A 15 -4.50 -14.52 -20.42
N ILE A 16 -4.20 -15.22 -21.52
CA ILE A 16 -4.04 -14.55 -22.82
C ILE A 16 -4.73 -15.37 -23.92
N GLU A 17 -5.99 -15.05 -24.18
CA GLU A 17 -6.63 -15.15 -25.50
C GLU A 17 -7.88 -14.25 -25.47
N ASP A 18 -7.80 -13.11 -26.17
CA ASP A 18 -8.81 -12.59 -27.11
C ASP A 18 -8.81 -11.05 -27.25
N GLU A 19 -9.18 -10.65 -28.46
CA GLU A 19 -8.78 -9.47 -29.22
C GLU A 19 -9.39 -8.12 -28.80
N GLU A 20 -8.73 -7.07 -29.29
CA GLU A 20 -9.02 -5.64 -29.15
C GLU A 20 -10.38 -5.22 -29.75
N GLU A 21 -11.04 -4.27 -29.08
CA GLU A 21 -11.61 -3.11 -29.75
C GLU A 21 -11.58 -1.87 -28.82
N GLU A 22 -11.10 -0.74 -29.35
CA GLU A 22 -10.98 0.52 -28.63
C GLU A 22 -12.33 1.21 -28.39
N LEU A 23 -12.46 1.92 -27.26
CA LEU A 23 -12.92 3.32 -27.19
C LEU A 23 -12.75 3.87 -25.75
N SER A 24 -12.14 5.07 -25.62
CA SER A 24 -12.16 5.93 -24.42
C SER A 24 -11.52 5.35 -23.14
N ARG A 25 -10.21 5.13 -23.19
CA ARG A 25 -9.42 4.35 -22.21
C ARG A 25 -9.11 5.09 -20.91
N HIS A 26 -9.84 4.74 -19.85
CA HIS A 26 -9.51 5.05 -18.47
C HIS A 26 -8.60 3.94 -17.89
N LYS A 27 -7.64 4.37 -17.09
CA LYS A 27 -6.51 3.67 -16.43
C LYS A 27 -7.01 2.63 -15.38
N ARG A 28 -6.36 1.47 -15.04
CA ARG A 28 -6.88 0.32 -14.20
C ARG A 28 -5.87 -0.43 -13.23
N GLN A 29 -6.26 -1.10 -12.08
CA GLN A 29 -5.38 -1.77 -11.01
C GLN A 29 -5.97 -2.95 -10.17
N ALA A 30 -7.22 -2.94 -9.71
CA ALA A 30 -7.89 -4.08 -9.05
C ALA A 30 -8.44 -5.11 -10.07
N GLN A 31 -8.94 -6.26 -9.64
CA GLN A 31 -9.68 -7.17 -10.50
C GLN A 31 -11.03 -6.55 -10.88
N ARG A 32 -11.48 -6.76 -12.12
CA ARG A 32 -12.81 -6.32 -12.52
C ARG A 32 -13.89 -7.16 -11.82
N ARG A 33 -14.91 -6.50 -11.28
CA ARG A 33 -16.09 -7.18 -10.75
C ARG A 33 -16.83 -7.88 -11.88
N ASN A 34 -17.15 -9.15 -11.71
CA ASN A 34 -18.06 -9.81 -12.64
C ASN A 34 -19.52 -9.54 -12.26
N ALA A 35 -20.45 -9.79 -13.19
CA ALA A 35 -21.86 -9.47 -13.00
C ALA A 35 -22.50 -10.21 -11.80
N SER A 36 -21.94 -11.36 -11.42
CA SER A 36 -22.37 -12.18 -10.27
C SER A 36 -21.71 -11.77 -8.95
N ASN A 37 -20.68 -10.93 -8.96
CA ASN A 37 -19.77 -10.65 -7.83
C ASN A 37 -19.20 -11.93 -7.17
N GLU A 38 -19.08 -13.04 -7.90
CA GLU A 38 -18.64 -14.31 -7.31
C GLU A 38 -17.15 -14.30 -6.96
N ASN A 39 -16.38 -13.40 -7.59
CA ASN A 39 -14.98 -13.15 -7.29
C ASN A 39 -14.76 -12.25 -6.05
N LEU A 40 -15.84 -11.82 -5.37
CA LEU A 40 -15.78 -11.00 -4.16
C LEU A 40 -16.17 -11.78 -2.90
N TRP A 41 -15.53 -11.41 -1.79
CA TRP A 41 -15.87 -11.89 -0.44
C TRP A 41 -17.07 -11.13 0.17
N VAL A 42 -18.24 -11.20 -0.47
CA VAL A 42 -19.42 -10.38 -0.13
C VAL A 42 -19.96 -10.61 1.29
N ASP A 43 -19.87 -11.83 1.82
CA ASP A 43 -20.34 -12.19 3.17
C ASP A 43 -19.25 -12.03 4.25
N GLY A 44 -18.11 -11.43 3.88
CA GLY A 44 -16.89 -11.41 4.68
C GLY A 44 -15.97 -12.60 4.40
N VAL A 45 -14.77 -12.53 4.96
CA VAL A 45 -13.69 -13.49 4.76
C VAL A 45 -13.56 -14.36 6.02
N LYS A 46 -13.85 -15.64 5.90
CA LYS A 46 -13.48 -16.62 6.93
C LYS A 46 -12.04 -17.05 6.69
N TYR A 47 -11.27 -17.24 7.76
CA TYR A 47 -9.91 -17.77 7.65
C TYR A 47 -9.60 -18.77 8.75
N VAL A 48 -8.77 -19.75 8.41
CA VAL A 48 -8.29 -20.82 9.28
C VAL A 48 -6.77 -20.87 9.19
N PHE A 49 -6.09 -20.93 10.33
CA PHE A 49 -4.65 -21.16 10.35
C PHE A 49 -4.34 -22.64 10.21
N ASP A 50 -3.25 -22.95 9.53
CA ASP A 50 -2.63 -24.27 9.64
C ASP A 50 -2.36 -24.61 11.11
N PRO A 51 -2.72 -25.82 11.59
CA PRO A 51 -2.40 -26.26 12.94
C PRO A 51 -0.91 -26.12 13.29
N ASN A 52 -0.03 -26.25 12.28
CA ASN A 52 1.42 -26.14 12.41
C ASN A 52 1.95 -24.71 12.17
N ALA A 53 1.09 -23.74 11.85
CA ALA A 53 1.52 -22.37 11.62
C ALA A 53 2.18 -21.77 12.88
N SER A 54 3.33 -21.12 12.67
CA SER A 54 4.09 -20.46 13.72
C SER A 54 3.28 -19.31 14.35
N GLN A 55 3.60 -18.95 15.60
CA GLN A 55 2.95 -17.81 16.26
C GLN A 55 3.21 -16.51 15.49
N LYS A 56 4.42 -16.34 14.95
CA LYS A 56 4.82 -15.18 14.14
C LYS A 56 3.92 -15.02 12.91
N LEU A 57 3.64 -16.10 12.18
CA LEU A 57 2.72 -16.11 11.04
C LEU A 57 1.31 -15.72 11.48
N LYS A 58 0.82 -16.30 12.59
CA LYS A 58 -0.50 -15.98 13.14
C LYS A 58 -0.61 -14.50 13.52
N ASP A 59 0.41 -13.95 14.17
CA ASP A 59 0.44 -12.55 14.60
C ASP A 59 0.49 -11.60 13.40
N GLY A 60 1.39 -11.85 12.44
CA GLY A 60 1.53 -11.04 11.23
C GLY A 60 0.27 -11.02 10.37
N PHE A 61 -0.33 -12.18 10.12
CA PHE A 61 -1.58 -12.28 9.38
C PHE A 61 -2.74 -11.61 10.12
N THR A 62 -2.82 -11.79 11.45
CA THR A 62 -3.85 -11.14 12.27
C THR A 62 -3.73 -9.61 12.22
N LEU A 63 -2.52 -9.07 12.28
CA LEU A 63 -2.29 -7.63 12.09
C LEU A 63 -2.74 -7.15 10.69
N ALA A 64 -2.42 -7.93 9.64
CA ALA A 64 -2.80 -7.62 8.27
C ALA A 64 -4.31 -7.56 8.07
N VAL A 65 -5.05 -8.60 8.46
CA VAL A 65 -6.52 -8.62 8.33
C VAL A 65 -7.18 -7.55 9.18
N ASN A 66 -6.62 -7.23 10.36
CA ASN A 66 -7.14 -6.16 11.20
C ASN A 66 -6.95 -4.77 10.54
N ALA A 67 -5.84 -4.54 9.85
CA ALA A 67 -5.61 -3.27 9.15
C ALA A 67 -6.61 -3.08 7.99
N TRP A 68 -6.84 -4.11 7.18
CA TRP A 68 -7.86 -4.08 6.13
C TRP A 68 -9.27 -3.96 6.71
N GLN A 69 -9.60 -4.76 7.73
CA GLN A 69 -10.93 -4.76 8.35
C GLN A 69 -11.29 -3.41 8.95
N LYS A 70 -10.33 -2.75 9.61
CA LYS A 70 -10.56 -1.51 10.35
C LYS A 70 -11.10 -0.41 9.44
N ASP A 71 -10.45 -0.21 8.29
CA ASP A 71 -10.68 0.92 7.40
C ASP A 71 -11.43 0.51 6.11
N THR A 72 -12.08 -0.66 6.11
CA THR A 72 -13.00 -1.12 5.04
C THR A 72 -14.30 -1.68 5.63
N CYS A 73 -15.30 -2.00 4.80
CA CYS A 73 -16.51 -2.71 5.23
C CYS A 73 -16.34 -4.24 5.32
N ILE A 74 -15.17 -4.78 4.95
CA ILE A 74 -14.92 -6.21 4.84
C ILE A 74 -14.65 -6.78 6.23
N ASN A 75 -15.41 -7.79 6.63
CA ASN A 75 -15.22 -8.48 7.91
C ASN A 75 -14.32 -9.71 7.74
N PHE A 76 -13.42 -9.93 8.69
CA PHE A 76 -12.57 -11.11 8.76
C PHE A 76 -12.92 -11.91 10.01
N THR A 77 -13.20 -13.20 9.84
CA THR A 77 -13.61 -14.09 10.94
C THR A 77 -12.63 -15.26 11.04
N LEU A 78 -11.90 -15.31 12.16
CA LEU A 78 -11.08 -16.47 12.50
C LEU A 78 -11.98 -17.66 12.86
N VAL A 79 -11.76 -18.79 12.19
CA VAL A 79 -12.37 -20.08 12.52
C VAL A 79 -11.29 -21.04 13.00
N GLN A 80 -11.57 -21.83 14.03
CA GLN A 80 -10.56 -22.62 14.71
C GLN A 80 -10.14 -23.86 13.91
N THR A 81 -11.09 -24.48 13.18
CA THR A 81 -10.85 -25.71 12.44
C THR A 81 -11.43 -25.68 11.04
N ARG A 82 -10.84 -26.48 10.14
CA ARG A 82 -11.35 -26.64 8.76
C ARG A 82 -12.71 -27.34 8.69
N GLU A 83 -13.08 -28.12 9.70
CA GLU A 83 -14.37 -28.81 9.72
C GLU A 83 -15.54 -27.84 9.93
N GLU A 84 -15.31 -26.72 10.62
CA GLU A 84 -16.31 -25.66 10.85
C GLU A 84 -16.63 -24.83 9.60
N VAL A 85 -15.72 -24.80 8.61
CA VAL A 85 -15.89 -24.10 7.32
C VAL A 85 -16.16 -25.07 6.17
N LYS A 86 -16.61 -26.29 6.49
CA LYS A 86 -16.84 -27.33 5.49
C LYS A 86 -17.99 -26.95 4.57
N GLY A 87 -17.69 -26.86 3.28
CA GLY A 87 -18.67 -26.46 2.26
C GLY A 87 -18.86 -24.94 2.16
N GLU A 88 -17.96 -24.17 2.77
CA GLU A 88 -17.95 -22.71 2.71
C GLU A 88 -16.66 -22.20 2.05
N ASP A 89 -16.65 -20.90 1.69
CA ASP A 89 -15.48 -20.21 1.18
C ASP A 89 -14.60 -19.72 2.34
N TYR A 90 -13.30 -20.02 2.32
CA TYR A 90 -12.36 -19.56 3.36
C TYR A 90 -10.91 -19.48 2.89
N LEU A 91 -10.14 -18.61 3.54
CA LEU A 91 -8.69 -18.57 3.42
C LEU A 91 -8.04 -19.59 4.36
N TYR A 92 -7.11 -20.38 3.85
CA TYR A 92 -6.26 -21.27 4.64
C TYR A 92 -4.83 -20.71 4.71
N VAL A 93 -4.45 -20.23 5.88
CA VAL A 93 -3.18 -19.53 6.09
C VAL A 93 -2.11 -20.53 6.50
N THR A 94 -1.13 -20.75 5.61
CA THR A 94 -0.10 -21.80 5.77
C THR A 94 1.22 -21.40 5.13
N THR A 95 2.18 -22.33 5.06
CA THR A 95 3.46 -22.21 4.36
C THR A 95 3.49 -23.20 3.20
N ASP A 96 4.15 -22.88 2.10
CA ASP A 96 4.38 -23.84 1.03
C ASP A 96 5.60 -24.71 1.37
N GLU A 97 5.42 -26.04 1.42
CA GLU A 97 6.52 -26.98 1.68
C GLU A 97 7.53 -27.02 0.51
N THR A 98 7.08 -26.69 -0.71
CA THR A 98 7.89 -26.67 -1.92
C THR A 98 8.64 -25.35 -2.11
N ASP A 99 8.13 -24.27 -1.52
CA ASP A 99 8.82 -22.98 -1.40
C ASP A 99 8.68 -22.41 0.03
N PRO A 100 9.53 -22.85 0.97
CA PRO A 100 9.45 -22.42 2.37
C PRO A 100 9.62 -20.93 2.61
N LYS A 101 10.04 -20.15 1.60
CA LYS A 101 10.26 -18.70 1.68
C LYS A 101 9.29 -17.89 0.82
N GLY A 102 8.46 -18.54 0.03
CA GLY A 102 7.52 -17.90 -0.87
C GLY A 102 6.39 -17.19 -0.13
N CYS A 103 5.98 -16.05 -0.66
CA CYS A 103 4.71 -15.39 -0.33
C CYS A 103 3.80 -15.53 -1.56
N LEU A 104 2.59 -16.06 -1.39
CA LEU A 104 1.67 -16.28 -2.52
C LEU A 104 0.21 -16.24 -2.07
N SER A 105 -0.61 -15.58 -2.88
CA SER A 105 -2.06 -15.58 -2.77
C SER A 105 -2.72 -15.42 -4.12
N HIS A 106 -3.91 -16.01 -4.24
CA HIS A 106 -4.76 -15.82 -5.41
C HIS A 106 -5.39 -14.44 -5.45
N VAL A 107 -5.61 -13.90 -6.65
CA VAL A 107 -6.30 -12.62 -6.84
C VAL A 107 -7.82 -12.79 -6.80
N GLY A 108 -8.44 -12.30 -5.72
CA GLY A 108 -9.89 -12.37 -5.49
C GLY A 108 -10.35 -13.69 -4.88
N LYS A 109 -11.66 -13.87 -4.78
CA LYS A 109 -12.28 -15.09 -4.26
C LYS A 109 -12.41 -16.16 -5.36
N LEU A 110 -11.76 -17.31 -5.17
CA LEU A 110 -11.93 -18.49 -6.02
C LEU A 110 -13.15 -19.34 -5.63
N GLY A 111 -13.47 -19.37 -4.33
CA GLY A 111 -14.49 -20.22 -3.74
C GLY A 111 -13.91 -21.49 -3.09
N GLY A 112 -14.58 -21.98 -2.04
CA GLY A 112 -14.14 -23.12 -1.25
C GLY A 112 -12.83 -22.88 -0.49
N TYR A 113 -11.93 -23.86 -0.53
CA TYR A 113 -10.60 -23.77 0.06
C TYR A 113 -9.69 -22.89 -0.81
N GLN A 114 -9.14 -21.83 -0.24
CA GLN A 114 -8.18 -20.96 -0.92
C GLN A 114 -6.94 -20.77 -0.04
N PRO A 115 -5.75 -21.23 -0.44
CA PRO A 115 -4.56 -21.06 0.36
C PRO A 115 -4.02 -19.62 0.29
N ILE A 116 -3.39 -19.20 1.36
CA ILE A 116 -2.47 -18.06 1.38
C ILE A 116 -1.18 -18.53 2.03
N PHE A 117 -0.08 -18.43 1.29
CA PHE A 117 1.22 -18.94 1.68
C PHE A 117 2.08 -17.81 2.22
N LEU A 118 2.53 -17.94 3.46
CA LEU A 118 3.40 -16.98 4.14
C LEU A 118 4.62 -17.71 4.70
N GLY A 119 5.61 -17.96 3.84
CA GLY A 119 6.87 -18.58 4.20
C GLY A 119 7.77 -17.73 5.10
N ASP A 120 8.98 -18.23 5.35
CA ASP A 120 10.03 -17.58 6.13
C ASP A 120 10.41 -16.23 5.52
N GLY A 121 10.08 -15.14 6.21
CA GLY A 121 10.27 -13.75 5.75
C GLY A 121 8.94 -13.04 5.43
N CYS A 122 7.89 -13.78 5.08
CA CYS A 122 6.56 -13.29 4.74
C CYS A 122 5.66 -13.10 5.97
N GLU A 123 6.08 -13.55 7.15
CA GLU A 123 5.24 -13.52 8.36
C GLU A 123 5.14 -12.11 8.97
N SER A 124 5.76 -11.10 8.36
CA SER A 124 5.66 -9.72 8.78
C SER A 124 4.37 -9.08 8.29
N PHE A 125 3.90 -8.05 8.99
CA PHE A 125 2.72 -7.29 8.61
C PHE A 125 2.72 -6.85 7.13
N PRO A 126 3.79 -6.25 6.57
CA PRO A 126 3.77 -5.76 5.19
C PRO A 126 3.48 -6.85 4.15
N HIS A 127 4.15 -8.01 4.25
CA HIS A 127 3.93 -9.10 3.30
C HIS A 127 2.55 -9.73 3.49
N ALA A 128 2.14 -10.00 4.73
CA ALA A 128 0.81 -10.55 4.97
C ALA A 128 -0.32 -9.59 4.51
N ALA A 129 -0.15 -8.28 4.67
CA ALA A 129 -1.12 -7.28 4.19
C ALA A 129 -1.17 -7.20 2.66
N HIS A 130 -0.03 -7.37 1.99
CA HIS A 130 0.05 -7.49 0.53
C HIS A 130 -0.71 -8.72 0.02
N GLU A 131 -0.44 -9.89 0.60
CA GLU A 131 -1.11 -11.14 0.22
C GLU A 131 -2.62 -11.11 0.52
N VAL A 132 -3.04 -10.47 1.61
CA VAL A 132 -4.48 -10.21 1.85
C VAL A 132 -5.05 -9.27 0.79
N GLY A 133 -4.30 -8.25 0.33
CA GLY A 133 -4.69 -7.39 -0.78
C GLY A 133 -4.97 -8.18 -2.06
N HIS A 134 -4.12 -9.16 -2.39
CA HIS A 134 -4.38 -10.11 -3.48
C HIS A 134 -5.65 -10.92 -3.24
N ALA A 135 -5.80 -11.56 -2.08
CA ALA A 135 -7.00 -12.35 -1.75
C ALA A 135 -8.30 -11.55 -1.86
N LEU A 136 -8.25 -10.24 -1.63
CA LEU A 136 -9.37 -9.31 -1.78
C LEU A 136 -9.56 -8.77 -3.21
N GLY A 137 -8.64 -9.05 -4.14
CA GLY A 137 -8.79 -8.76 -5.56
C GLY A 137 -7.88 -7.68 -6.11
N MET A 138 -6.81 -7.25 -5.41
CA MET A 138 -5.85 -6.32 -5.98
C MET A 138 -4.78 -7.04 -6.80
N TYR A 139 -4.50 -6.54 -8.00
CA TYR A 139 -3.27 -6.90 -8.71
C TYR A 139 -2.12 -6.00 -8.29
N HIS A 140 -0.92 -6.40 -8.67
CA HIS A 140 0.25 -5.56 -8.52
C HIS A 140 0.13 -4.23 -9.28
N THR A 141 0.62 -3.15 -8.67
CA THR A 141 0.54 -1.81 -9.26
C THR A 141 1.39 -1.69 -10.54
N GLN A 142 2.53 -2.37 -10.62
CA GLN A 142 3.39 -2.33 -11.81
C GLN A 142 2.86 -3.12 -13.01
N THR A 143 1.81 -3.93 -12.84
CA THR A 143 1.16 -4.69 -13.92
C THR A 143 -0.09 -4.00 -14.46
N ARG A 144 -0.45 -2.83 -13.91
CA ARG A 144 -1.55 -2.01 -14.44
C ARG A 144 -1.40 -1.77 -15.94
N HIS A 145 -2.51 -1.82 -16.68
CA HIS A 145 -2.47 -1.65 -18.14
C HIS A 145 -1.95 -0.25 -18.57
N ASP A 146 -2.00 0.74 -17.67
CA ASP A 146 -1.55 2.10 -17.90
C ASP A 146 -0.17 2.43 -17.31
N ARG A 147 0.53 1.44 -16.72
CA ARG A 147 1.79 1.62 -15.97
C ARG A 147 2.90 2.28 -16.79
N ASP A 148 2.93 2.09 -18.11
CA ASP A 148 3.94 2.68 -19.02
C ASP A 148 3.86 4.22 -19.10
N LYS A 149 2.85 4.85 -18.49
CA LYS A 149 2.77 6.32 -18.33
C LYS A 149 3.50 6.81 -17.07
N TYR A 150 3.92 5.91 -16.20
CA TYR A 150 4.41 6.20 -14.84
C TYR A 150 5.79 5.59 -14.57
N ILE A 151 6.04 4.40 -15.11
CA ILE A 151 7.30 3.68 -14.96
C ILE A 151 7.84 3.22 -16.31
N HIS A 152 9.16 3.10 -16.39
CA HIS A 152 9.89 2.51 -17.48
C HIS A 152 10.60 1.25 -16.98
N LEU A 153 10.38 0.12 -17.65
CA LEU A 153 11.11 -1.11 -17.39
C LEU A 153 12.38 -1.16 -18.21
N LYS A 154 13.47 -1.56 -17.55
CA LYS A 154 14.74 -1.89 -18.19
C LYS A 154 14.79 -3.40 -18.35
N ASP A 155 14.19 -3.90 -19.42
CA ASP A 155 14.02 -5.34 -19.65
C ASP A 155 15.34 -6.12 -19.61
N ASP A 156 16.46 -5.51 -20.02
CA ASP A 156 17.80 -6.10 -19.95
C ASP A 156 18.29 -6.35 -18.50
N ASN A 157 17.70 -5.65 -17.53
CA ASN A 157 17.97 -5.79 -16.11
C ASN A 157 17.00 -6.74 -15.40
N ILE A 158 15.98 -7.27 -16.10
CA ILE A 158 15.03 -8.25 -15.58
C ILE A 158 15.51 -9.64 -15.98
N GLU A 159 15.73 -10.52 -14.99
CA GLU A 159 16.07 -11.91 -15.26
C GLU A 159 14.93 -12.58 -16.03
N GLU A 160 15.26 -13.43 -17.01
CA GLU A 160 14.28 -14.02 -17.94
C GLU A 160 13.12 -14.73 -17.21
N GLU A 161 13.43 -15.39 -16.08
CA GLU A 161 12.46 -16.08 -15.24
C GLU A 161 11.46 -15.16 -14.51
N TYR A 162 11.73 -13.85 -14.46
CA TYR A 162 10.86 -12.86 -13.80
C TYR A 162 10.10 -11.96 -14.76
N LYS A 163 10.36 -12.03 -16.07
CA LYS A 163 9.72 -11.13 -17.06
C LYS A 163 8.19 -11.22 -17.05
N GLU A 164 7.64 -12.41 -16.81
CA GLU A 164 6.19 -12.62 -16.75
C GLU A 164 5.51 -11.80 -15.63
N GLN A 165 6.21 -11.53 -14.52
CA GLN A 165 5.68 -10.73 -13.40
C GLN A 165 5.52 -9.24 -13.73
N TYR A 166 6.09 -8.80 -14.85
CA TYR A 166 6.04 -7.42 -15.33
C TYR A 166 5.14 -7.24 -16.55
N LEU A 167 4.46 -8.31 -17.00
CA LEU A 167 3.47 -8.21 -18.05
C LEU A 167 2.32 -7.32 -17.60
N LYS A 168 1.88 -6.45 -18.51
CA LYS A 168 0.71 -5.61 -18.26
C LYS A 168 -0.54 -6.46 -18.36
N LEU A 169 -1.47 -6.22 -17.44
CA LEU A 169 -2.83 -6.69 -17.55
C LEU A 169 -3.55 -5.96 -18.68
N THR A 170 -4.58 -6.59 -19.24
CA THR A 170 -5.47 -5.93 -20.18
C THR A 170 -6.48 -5.07 -19.44
N GLU A 171 -7.07 -4.12 -20.15
CA GLU A 171 -8.17 -3.32 -19.63
C GLU A 171 -9.32 -4.18 -19.14
N GLU A 172 -9.64 -5.28 -19.81
CA GLU A 172 -10.74 -6.16 -19.42
C GLU A 172 -10.59 -6.77 -18.02
N LYS A 173 -9.36 -7.15 -17.64
CA LYS A 173 -9.07 -7.90 -16.40
C LYS A 173 -8.88 -7.02 -15.18
N ASN A 174 -8.55 -5.76 -15.43
CA ASN A 174 -8.04 -4.83 -14.44
C ASN A 174 -9.04 -3.66 -14.30
N GLU A 175 -9.29 -3.10 -13.12
CA GLU A 175 -10.16 -1.92 -12.89
C GLU A 175 -9.51 -0.96 -11.87
N ASN A 176 -9.35 0.33 -12.16
CA ASN A 176 -8.76 1.30 -11.19
C ASN A 176 -9.83 2.08 -10.48
N TYR A 177 -11.05 2.13 -11.02
CA TYR A 177 -12.05 3.09 -10.57
C TYR A 177 -11.63 4.55 -10.76
N GLY A 178 -10.75 4.83 -11.74
CA GLY A 178 -10.24 6.18 -12.00
C GLY A 178 -9.17 6.68 -11.04
N PHE A 179 -8.70 5.85 -10.09
CA PHE A 179 -7.63 6.23 -9.17
C PHE A 179 -6.28 6.46 -9.89
N PRO A 180 -5.46 7.41 -9.39
CA PRO A 180 -4.13 7.68 -9.93
C PRO A 180 -3.18 6.49 -9.69
N TYR A 181 -2.00 6.52 -10.33
CA TYR A 181 -0.95 5.54 -10.10
C TYR A 181 -0.20 5.89 -8.83
N ASP A 182 -0.33 5.06 -7.80
CA ASP A 182 0.31 5.30 -6.50
C ASP A 182 1.58 4.47 -6.36
N TYR A 183 2.74 5.13 -6.46
CA TYR A 183 4.05 4.51 -6.29
C TYR A 183 4.23 3.93 -4.88
N GLY A 184 3.51 4.47 -3.88
CA GLY A 184 3.58 4.02 -2.50
C GLY A 184 2.55 2.96 -2.11
N SER A 185 1.81 2.42 -3.08
CA SER A 185 0.89 1.31 -2.87
C SER A 185 1.62 0.09 -2.29
N ILE A 186 0.99 -0.60 -1.34
CA ILE A 186 1.52 -1.87 -0.80
C ILE A 186 1.63 -2.93 -1.90
N MET A 187 0.87 -2.79 -2.98
CA MET A 187 0.86 -3.69 -4.13
C MET A 187 1.92 -3.35 -5.18
N HIS A 188 2.73 -2.30 -4.97
CA HIS A 188 3.74 -1.87 -5.93
C HIS A 188 5.10 -2.53 -5.63
N TYR A 189 5.69 -3.21 -6.61
CA TYR A 189 7.04 -3.74 -6.48
C TYR A 189 8.10 -2.66 -6.24
N GLY A 190 9.13 -3.01 -5.49
CA GLY A 190 10.33 -2.22 -5.38
C GLY A 190 11.21 -2.31 -6.63
N SER A 191 12.23 -1.46 -6.71
CA SER A 191 13.36 -1.68 -7.61
C SER A 191 14.68 -1.32 -6.94
N SER A 192 15.77 -1.95 -7.37
CA SER A 192 17.11 -1.60 -6.90
C SER A 192 17.44 -0.14 -7.20
N VAL A 193 18.12 0.55 -6.27
CA VAL A 193 18.49 1.95 -6.45
C VAL A 193 19.68 2.10 -7.41
N GLU A 194 20.68 1.23 -7.33
CA GLU A 194 21.92 1.34 -8.12
C GLU A 194 21.78 0.75 -9.53
N ASN A 195 21.12 -0.41 -9.64
CA ASN A 195 20.86 -1.07 -10.93
C ASN A 195 19.37 -1.39 -11.07
N PRO A 196 18.52 -0.36 -11.29
CA PRO A 196 17.08 -0.55 -11.34
C PRO A 196 16.68 -1.35 -12.57
N TRP A 197 15.68 -2.20 -12.44
CA TRP A 197 14.95 -2.83 -13.54
C TRP A 197 13.60 -2.15 -13.81
N MET A 198 13.14 -1.32 -12.88
CA MET A 198 11.93 -0.52 -12.96
C MET A 198 12.23 0.89 -12.44
N VAL A 199 11.98 1.90 -13.27
CA VAL A 199 12.35 3.30 -13.00
C VAL A 199 11.11 4.17 -13.12
N PRO A 200 10.75 4.97 -12.10
CA PRO A 200 9.66 5.94 -12.23
C PRO A 200 10.11 7.10 -13.12
N PHE A 201 9.20 7.65 -13.93
CA PHE A 201 9.52 8.84 -14.74
C PHE A 201 9.80 10.06 -13.88
N ASP A 202 9.10 10.20 -12.76
CA ASP A 202 9.49 11.13 -11.71
C ASP A 202 10.46 10.43 -10.75
N ALA A 203 11.72 10.84 -10.84
CA ALA A 203 12.82 10.24 -10.10
C ALA A 203 12.64 10.32 -8.57
N ASN A 204 11.85 11.27 -8.06
CA ASN A 204 11.59 11.43 -6.62
C ASN A 204 10.83 10.23 -6.03
N TYR A 205 10.17 9.42 -6.86
CA TYR A 205 9.47 8.20 -6.42
C TYR A 205 10.34 6.95 -6.35
N LYS A 206 11.62 7.02 -6.73
CA LYS A 206 12.51 5.86 -6.86
C LYS A 206 12.51 4.95 -5.62
N THR A 207 12.48 5.56 -4.44
CA THR A 207 12.54 4.95 -3.11
C THR A 207 11.18 4.89 -2.40
N THR A 208 10.14 5.44 -3.04
CA THR A 208 8.74 5.30 -2.60
C THR A 208 8.16 3.95 -3.01
N MET A 209 8.55 3.44 -4.18
CA MET A 209 8.20 2.11 -4.68
C MET A 209 8.65 1.00 -3.72
N GLY A 210 7.87 -0.08 -3.62
CA GLY A 210 8.11 -1.17 -2.66
C GLY A 210 7.72 -0.83 -1.22
N SER A 211 6.75 0.09 -1.08
CA SER A 211 6.22 0.57 0.20
C SER A 211 5.66 -0.57 1.06
N PRO A 212 5.98 -0.63 2.37
CA PRO A 212 5.40 -1.62 3.28
C PRO A 212 4.04 -1.19 3.89
N PHE A 213 3.43 -0.13 3.36
CA PHE A 213 2.23 0.48 3.93
C PHE A 213 1.05 0.33 2.99
N ILE A 214 -0.12 -0.06 3.52
CA ILE A 214 -1.40 0.10 2.82
C ILE A 214 -1.60 1.60 2.61
N SER A 215 -1.61 2.05 1.36
CA SER A 215 -1.75 3.46 1.06
C SER A 215 -3.21 3.92 1.15
N PHE A 216 -3.42 5.23 1.14
CA PHE A 216 -4.77 5.78 1.06
C PHE A 216 -5.48 5.35 -0.24
N ILE A 217 -4.75 5.29 -1.36
CA ILE A 217 -5.30 4.82 -2.64
C ILE A 217 -5.65 3.34 -2.57
N ASP A 218 -4.84 2.50 -1.90
CA ASP A 218 -5.18 1.09 -1.70
C ASP A 218 -6.51 0.94 -0.93
N LEU A 219 -6.67 1.69 0.17
CA LEU A 219 -7.90 1.68 0.96
C LEU A 219 -9.10 2.20 0.16
N PHE A 220 -8.95 3.31 -0.57
CA PHE A 220 -10.05 3.89 -1.32
C PHE A 220 -10.45 2.98 -2.49
N MET A 221 -9.47 2.37 -3.17
CA MET A 221 -9.70 1.37 -4.21
C MET A 221 -10.44 0.15 -3.66
N MET A 222 -10.00 -0.39 -2.51
CA MET A 222 -10.66 -1.53 -1.89
C MET A 222 -12.10 -1.22 -1.45
N ASN A 223 -12.31 -0.05 -0.84
CA ASN A 223 -13.66 0.40 -0.45
C ASN A 223 -14.57 0.61 -1.66
N THR A 224 -14.04 1.12 -2.76
CA THR A 224 -14.80 1.27 -4.01
C THR A 224 -15.10 -0.09 -4.64
N HIS A 225 -14.12 -1.00 -4.65
CA HIS A 225 -14.24 -2.35 -5.20
C HIS A 225 -15.35 -3.16 -4.50
N TYR A 226 -15.48 -3.02 -3.18
CA TYR A 226 -16.50 -3.69 -2.38
C TYR A 226 -17.77 -2.87 -2.14
N ASN A 227 -17.96 -1.72 -2.81
CA ASN A 227 -19.07 -0.79 -2.59
C ASN A 227 -19.22 -0.32 -1.13
N CYS A 228 -18.14 -0.33 -0.36
CA CYS A 228 -18.14 0.19 1.00
C CYS A 228 -18.44 1.70 1.04
N THR A 229 -18.09 2.43 -0.02
CA THR A 229 -18.36 3.87 -0.17
C THR A 229 -19.85 4.21 -0.22
N ASP A 230 -20.69 3.23 -0.55
CA ASP A 230 -22.13 3.43 -0.73
C ASP A 230 -22.92 3.18 0.58
N ILE A 231 -22.25 2.71 1.64
CA ILE A 231 -22.88 2.37 2.93
C ILE A 231 -23.40 3.63 3.65
N CYS A 232 -22.63 4.71 3.57
CA CYS A 232 -22.95 5.96 4.27
C CYS A 232 -23.83 6.86 3.41
N ASP A 233 -24.93 7.39 3.96
CA ASP A 233 -25.79 8.36 3.25
C ASP A 233 -25.03 9.68 3.05
N PRO A 234 -24.76 10.09 1.80
CA PRO A 234 -23.99 11.31 1.49
C PRO A 234 -24.55 12.59 2.10
N LYS A 235 -25.83 12.62 2.44
CA LYS A 235 -26.50 13.81 3.03
C LYS A 235 -26.26 13.95 4.53
N THR A 236 -25.98 12.84 5.21
CA THR A 236 -25.86 12.81 6.67
C THR A 236 -24.46 12.43 7.15
N SER A 237 -23.67 11.80 6.28
CA SER A 237 -22.30 11.41 6.59
C SER A 237 -21.37 12.62 6.66
N ALA A 238 -20.20 12.38 7.25
CA ALA A 238 -19.08 13.31 7.27
C ALA A 238 -18.81 13.85 5.86
N GLN A 239 -18.65 15.17 5.77
CA GLN A 239 -18.24 15.86 4.55
C GLN A 239 -16.72 15.96 4.58
N CYS A 240 -16.07 14.96 3.99
CA CYS A 240 -14.62 14.82 4.05
C CYS A 240 -13.93 15.87 3.19
N GLU A 241 -12.86 16.45 3.72
CA GLU A 241 -11.99 17.41 3.05
C GLU A 241 -10.70 16.72 2.58
N ASN A 242 -9.88 17.45 1.83
CA ASN A 242 -8.54 17.02 1.38
C ASN A 242 -8.51 15.65 0.68
N GLY A 243 -9.59 15.30 -0.03
CA GLY A 243 -9.71 14.05 -0.77
C GLY A 243 -10.04 12.82 0.08
N GLY A 244 -10.34 12.98 1.37
CA GLY A 244 -10.85 11.88 2.21
C GLY A 244 -12.25 11.40 1.78
N PHE A 245 -12.67 10.25 2.31
CA PHE A 245 -14.01 9.69 2.08
C PHE A 245 -14.63 9.15 3.39
N PRO A 246 -15.97 9.09 3.51
CA PRO A 246 -16.63 8.65 4.74
C PRO A 246 -16.20 7.24 5.15
N HIS A 247 -15.92 7.05 6.43
CA HIS A 247 -15.52 5.76 6.95
C HIS A 247 -16.71 4.78 6.93
N PRO A 248 -16.61 3.63 6.25
CA PRO A 248 -17.77 2.75 5.98
C PRO A 248 -18.40 2.14 7.23
N ARG A 249 -17.64 2.06 8.33
CA ARG A 249 -18.13 1.58 9.64
C ARG A 249 -18.58 2.69 10.59
N LYS A 250 -18.29 3.95 10.25
CA LYS A 250 -18.47 5.12 11.13
C LYS A 250 -18.71 6.35 10.26
N CYS A 251 -19.94 6.48 9.78
CA CYS A 251 -20.28 7.48 8.77
C CYS A 251 -20.12 8.94 9.23
N ASP A 252 -19.82 9.18 10.50
CA ASP A 252 -19.55 10.49 11.10
C ASP A 252 -18.05 10.87 11.14
N GLU A 253 -17.15 9.99 10.70
CA GLU A 253 -15.73 10.28 10.49
C GLU A 253 -15.28 9.87 9.07
N CYS A 254 -14.11 10.36 8.68
CA CYS A 254 -13.51 10.12 7.37
C CYS A 254 -12.26 9.24 7.47
N ILE A 255 -12.01 8.47 6.42
CA ILE A 255 -10.68 7.93 6.12
C ILE A 255 -9.90 9.02 5.40
N CYS A 256 -8.72 9.35 5.93
CA CYS A 256 -7.94 10.51 5.48
C CYS A 256 -6.68 10.09 4.73
N PRO A 257 -6.28 10.84 3.68
CA PRO A 257 -4.96 10.69 3.11
C PRO A 257 -3.88 10.94 4.16
N GLY A 258 -2.72 10.28 3.98
CA GLY A 258 -1.55 10.52 4.84
C GLY A 258 -1.20 12.01 4.88
N GLY A 259 -0.90 12.53 6.07
CA GLY A 259 -0.72 13.97 6.29
C GLY A 259 -1.95 14.68 6.85
N TYR A 260 -3.14 14.08 6.73
CA TYR A 260 -4.42 14.64 7.21
C TYR A 260 -5.09 13.75 8.26
N GLY A 261 -5.84 14.38 9.15
CA GLY A 261 -6.56 13.73 10.22
C GLY A 261 -7.73 14.56 10.73
N GLY A 262 -8.25 14.20 11.90
CA GLY A 262 -9.53 14.69 12.39
C GLY A 262 -10.71 14.00 11.71
N ALA A 263 -11.92 14.22 12.22
CA ALA A 263 -13.12 13.55 11.72
C ALA A 263 -13.43 13.87 10.26
N LEU A 264 -12.99 15.03 9.74
CA LEU A 264 -13.26 15.49 8.38
C LEU A 264 -12.00 15.57 7.50
N CYS A 265 -10.85 15.05 7.96
CA CYS A 265 -9.57 15.18 7.25
C CYS A 265 -9.07 16.62 7.06
N ASN A 266 -9.52 17.56 7.90
CA ASN A 266 -9.17 18.98 7.85
C ASN A 266 -8.26 19.43 9.01
N GLN A 267 -7.64 18.46 9.69
CA GLN A 267 -6.74 18.73 10.81
C GLN A 267 -5.43 18.01 10.58
N ARG A 268 -4.36 18.55 11.16
CA ARG A 268 -3.09 17.83 11.24
C ARG A 268 -3.26 16.61 12.16
N PRO A 269 -2.80 15.42 11.76
CA PRO A 269 -2.78 14.24 12.61
C PRO A 269 -2.11 14.52 13.97
N GLN A 270 -2.71 13.97 15.03
CA GLN A 270 -2.10 13.91 16.37
C GLN A 270 -1.35 12.59 16.54
N ASP A 271 -0.41 12.32 15.63
CA ASP A 271 0.33 11.06 15.56
C ASP A 271 1.60 11.04 16.42
N CYS A 272 2.06 12.20 16.88
CA CYS A 272 3.16 12.38 17.81
C CYS A 272 2.98 13.64 18.69
N ALA A 273 3.77 13.76 19.75
CA ALA A 273 3.78 14.93 20.62
C ALA A 273 4.47 16.16 19.99
N ASP A 274 5.47 15.93 19.12
CA ASP A 274 6.32 16.99 18.56
C ASP A 274 5.79 17.61 17.26
N GLY A 275 4.78 16.98 16.66
CA GLY A 275 4.17 17.41 15.40
C GLY A 275 3.49 18.75 15.58
N LYS A 276 3.66 19.64 14.61
CA LYS A 276 3.17 21.03 14.67
C LYS A 276 3.00 21.64 13.29
N THR A 277 2.25 22.73 13.25
CA THR A 277 2.17 23.61 12.08
C THR A 277 3.25 24.68 12.18
N LEU A 278 3.96 24.92 11.09
CA LEU A 278 5.03 25.90 10.94
C LEU A 278 4.66 26.88 9.82
N GLU A 279 5.18 28.10 9.91
CA GLU A 279 5.06 29.09 8.83
C GLU A 279 6.41 29.25 8.14
N ALA A 280 6.43 29.09 6.83
CA ALA A 280 7.58 29.37 5.99
C ALA A 280 7.94 30.87 6.04
N SER A 281 9.17 31.21 5.64
CA SER A 281 9.62 32.59 5.51
C SER A 281 10.52 32.75 4.30
N ASP A 282 10.83 33.99 3.92
CA ASP A 282 11.79 34.28 2.83
C ASP A 282 13.22 33.78 3.11
N GLY A 283 13.53 33.39 4.35
CA GLY A 283 14.79 32.75 4.74
C GLY A 283 14.63 31.31 5.22
N TRP A 284 15.71 30.54 5.14
CA TRP A 284 15.78 29.16 5.60
C TRP A 284 15.51 29.04 7.11
N LYS A 285 14.65 28.08 7.48
CA LYS A 285 14.40 27.66 8.86
C LYS A 285 14.67 26.16 8.98
N SER A 286 15.53 25.77 9.92
CA SER A 286 15.82 24.35 10.16
C SER A 286 14.71 23.69 10.99
N LEU A 287 14.35 22.46 10.61
CA LEU A 287 13.46 21.58 11.37
C LEU A 287 14.20 20.30 11.71
N GLU A 288 14.38 20.03 13.00
CA GLU A 288 14.89 18.76 13.49
C GLU A 288 13.73 17.96 14.10
N ALA A 289 13.58 16.70 13.69
CA ALA A 289 12.58 15.77 14.20
C ALA A 289 13.25 14.45 14.60
N ASN A 290 13.02 14.04 15.84
CA ASN A 290 13.55 12.79 16.39
C ASN A 290 12.37 11.90 16.78
N ILE A 291 12.15 10.81 16.04
CA ILE A 291 10.99 9.94 16.26
C ILE A 291 11.47 8.58 16.70
N HIS A 292 10.86 8.11 17.78
CA HIS A 292 11.17 6.81 18.35
C HIS A 292 9.89 5.99 18.43
N LYS A 293 9.96 4.76 17.91
CA LYS A 293 8.91 3.78 18.13
C LYS A 293 8.93 3.33 19.59
N THR A 294 7.86 3.66 20.32
CA THR A 294 7.71 3.33 21.75
C THR A 294 6.82 2.11 21.99
N LYS A 295 6.02 1.72 21.00
CA LYS A 295 5.11 0.57 21.05
C LYS A 295 5.65 -0.58 20.23
N ASP A 296 5.52 -1.80 20.72
CA ASP A 296 5.86 -3.02 19.98
C ASP A 296 4.59 -3.74 19.51
N ASP A 297 3.78 -3.03 18.72
CA ASP A 297 2.45 -3.46 18.26
C ASP A 297 2.41 -3.69 16.73
N GLY A 298 3.58 -3.80 16.10
CA GLY A 298 3.70 -3.93 14.64
C GLY A 298 3.45 -2.64 13.85
N THR A 299 2.97 -1.54 14.46
CA THR A 299 2.70 -0.28 13.76
C THR A 299 3.96 0.58 13.58
N TYR A 300 3.88 1.58 12.70
CA TYR A 300 4.93 2.57 12.52
C TYR A 300 4.69 3.78 13.42
N ALA A 301 5.76 4.35 13.97
CA ALA A 301 5.69 5.66 14.60
C ALA A 301 5.80 6.73 13.51
N THR A 302 4.79 7.58 13.42
CA THR A 302 4.77 8.72 12.50
C THR A 302 4.74 10.02 13.28
N CYS A 303 5.25 11.08 12.66
CA CYS A 303 5.10 12.42 13.19
C CYS A 303 4.86 13.40 12.05
N THR A 304 3.68 14.02 12.07
CA THR A 304 3.23 14.87 10.97
C THR A 304 3.43 16.35 11.28
N TYR A 305 4.05 17.05 10.34
CA TYR A 305 4.25 18.50 10.35
C TYR A 305 3.56 19.12 9.14
N TRP A 306 2.88 20.24 9.36
CA TRP A 306 2.38 21.10 8.29
C TRP A 306 3.26 22.33 8.22
N ILE A 307 3.67 22.73 7.02
CA ILE A 307 4.39 23.98 6.79
C ILE A 307 3.55 24.80 5.82
N THR A 308 3.20 26.00 6.23
CA THR A 308 2.28 26.86 5.48
C THR A 308 3.03 28.06 4.90
N ALA A 309 2.58 28.56 3.75
CA ALA A 309 3.09 29.75 3.10
C ALA A 309 1.91 30.61 2.59
N PRO A 310 2.11 31.93 2.40
CA PRO A 310 1.09 32.79 1.78
C PRO A 310 0.71 32.34 0.37
N ASP A 311 -0.53 32.64 -0.06
CA ASP A 311 -1.21 32.24 -1.31
C ASP A 311 -0.46 32.52 -2.64
N ASP A 312 0.67 33.22 -2.60
CA ASP A 312 1.52 33.57 -3.75
C ASP A 312 2.97 33.08 -3.64
N LYS A 313 3.28 32.26 -2.63
CA LYS A 313 4.62 31.75 -2.36
C LYS A 313 4.67 30.24 -2.49
N LYS A 314 5.82 29.77 -2.98
CA LYS A 314 6.16 28.34 -3.01
C LYS A 314 7.04 28.00 -1.82
N ILE A 315 6.88 26.81 -1.26
CA ILE A 315 7.74 26.30 -0.20
C ILE A 315 8.89 25.54 -0.85
N GLU A 316 10.13 25.99 -0.58
CA GLU A 316 11.34 25.23 -0.93
C GLU A 316 11.80 24.43 0.29
N ILE A 317 12.16 23.17 0.04
CA ILE A 317 12.55 22.20 1.05
C ILE A 317 13.91 21.64 0.66
N GLU A 318 14.83 21.61 1.62
CA GLU A 318 16.11 20.93 1.48
C GLU A 318 16.26 19.92 2.61
N ILE A 319 16.46 18.64 2.26
CA ILE A 319 16.74 17.60 3.24
C ILE A 319 18.24 17.61 3.54
N GLU A 320 18.63 18.19 4.68
CA GLU A 320 20.04 18.24 5.09
C GLU A 320 20.60 16.84 5.44
N SER A 321 19.85 16.05 6.21
CA SER A 321 20.24 14.69 6.55
C SER A 321 19.06 13.86 7.04
N ILE A 322 19.11 12.56 6.76
CA ILE A 322 18.23 11.55 7.35
C ILE A 322 19.12 10.50 8.00
N ASN A 323 19.00 10.35 9.32
CA ASN A 323 19.75 9.33 10.06
C ASN A 323 18.85 8.12 10.35
N THR A 324 18.84 7.17 9.42
CA THR A 324 18.23 5.85 9.61
C THR A 324 19.31 4.79 9.68
N LYS A 325 19.04 3.68 10.38
CA LYS A 325 20.03 2.62 10.59
C LYS A 325 20.62 2.12 9.26
N GLU A 326 19.78 1.96 8.24
CA GLU A 326 20.17 1.60 6.86
C GLU A 326 19.06 2.01 5.89
N PRO A 327 19.40 2.53 4.69
CA PRO A 327 18.40 2.79 3.66
C PRO A 327 17.81 1.48 3.13
N THR A 328 16.50 1.48 2.90
CA THR A 328 15.76 0.34 2.33
C THR A 328 14.80 0.82 1.27
N ILE A 329 14.54 -0.02 0.26
CA ILE A 329 13.46 0.19 -0.70
C ILE A 329 12.13 0.40 0.05
N GLY A 330 11.28 1.31 -0.45
CA GLY A 330 10.01 1.68 0.19
C GLY A 330 10.12 2.40 1.53
N CYS A 331 11.35 2.75 1.96
CA CYS A 331 11.63 3.39 3.26
C CYS A 331 11.16 2.57 4.47
N ALA A 332 11.18 1.24 4.36
CA ALA A 332 10.68 0.33 5.39
C ALA A 332 11.37 0.45 6.76
N LYS A 333 12.64 0.89 6.81
CA LYS A 333 13.38 1.13 8.06
C LYS A 333 13.27 2.57 8.59
N GLY A 334 12.42 3.39 7.99
CA GLY A 334 12.22 4.79 8.35
C GLY A 334 12.59 5.71 7.20
N GLY A 335 12.06 6.92 7.27
CA GLY A 335 12.25 7.94 6.27
C GLY A 335 11.45 9.21 6.48
N VAL A 336 11.51 10.08 5.47
CA VAL A 336 10.66 11.26 5.36
C VAL A 336 9.81 11.08 4.11
N GLU A 337 8.51 11.30 4.24
CA GLU A 337 7.60 11.49 3.11
C GLU A 337 7.25 12.97 2.98
N ILE A 338 7.46 13.51 1.80
CA ILE A 338 7.09 14.87 1.43
C ILE A 338 5.88 14.79 0.50
N LYS A 339 4.77 15.37 0.93
CA LYS A 339 3.59 15.56 0.08
C LYS A 339 3.84 16.76 -0.82
N ALA A 340 4.28 16.46 -2.03
CA ALA A 340 4.64 17.46 -3.04
C ALA A 340 3.72 17.49 -4.26
N ASN A 341 2.81 16.54 -4.35
CA ASN A 341 1.89 16.42 -5.47
C ASN A 341 0.70 17.37 -5.28
N GLU A 342 0.22 18.00 -6.34
CA GLU A 342 -1.09 18.70 -6.35
C GLU A 342 -2.24 17.81 -5.87
N ASN A 343 -2.12 16.48 -6.08
CA ASN A 343 -3.05 15.52 -5.52
C ASN A 343 -2.47 14.88 -4.25
N HIS A 344 -2.85 15.44 -3.10
CA HIS A 344 -2.42 14.93 -1.79
C HIS A 344 -3.01 13.57 -1.37
N THR A 345 -3.92 12.98 -2.16
CA THR A 345 -4.37 11.59 -1.94
C THR A 345 -3.28 10.56 -2.26
N LEU A 346 -2.32 10.92 -3.13
CA LEU A 346 -1.20 10.05 -3.51
C LEU A 346 -0.15 9.97 -2.41
N THR A 347 0.56 8.84 -2.32
CA THR A 347 1.76 8.77 -1.48
C THR A 347 2.77 9.81 -1.95
N GLY A 348 3.39 10.52 -1.01
CA GLY A 348 4.41 11.52 -1.30
C GLY A 348 5.76 10.92 -1.68
N TYR A 349 6.74 11.79 -1.93
CA TYR A 349 8.12 11.38 -2.18
C TYR A 349 8.75 10.89 -0.89
N ARG A 350 9.23 9.64 -0.86
CA ARG A 350 9.88 9.04 0.31
C ARG A 350 11.38 8.89 0.12
N CYS A 351 12.16 9.36 1.09
CA CYS A 351 13.63 9.35 1.21
C CYS A 351 14.44 9.31 -0.08
N ASP A 352 15.18 10.38 -0.33
CA ASP A 352 16.38 10.29 -1.14
C ASP A 352 17.60 10.00 -0.24
N ILE A 353 18.47 9.09 -0.68
CA ILE A 353 19.77 8.80 -0.02
C ILE A 353 20.79 9.87 -0.45
N GLU A 354 20.46 10.70 -1.43
CA GLU A 354 21.30 11.81 -1.86
C GLU A 354 21.19 12.99 -0.88
N ARG A 355 22.35 13.34 -0.31
CA ARG A 355 22.55 14.65 0.32
C ARG A 355 22.25 15.71 -0.75
N ASP A 356 21.53 16.77 -0.38
CA ASP A 356 21.18 17.94 -1.22
C ASP A 356 19.95 17.77 -2.15
N ALA A 357 19.00 16.89 -1.82
CA ALA A 357 17.70 16.85 -2.52
C ALA A 357 16.86 18.09 -2.19
N ARG A 358 16.44 18.82 -3.24
CA ARG A 358 15.59 20.02 -3.15
C ARG A 358 14.23 19.79 -3.78
N PHE A 359 13.19 20.14 -3.04
CA PHE A 359 11.80 20.04 -3.49
C PHE A 359 11.15 21.43 -3.50
N PHE A 360 10.38 21.70 -4.53
CA PHE A 360 9.55 22.89 -4.64
C PHE A 360 8.09 22.48 -4.55
N LEU A 361 7.35 23.14 -3.68
CA LEU A 361 5.93 22.89 -3.46
C LEU A 361 5.11 24.06 -3.94
N ASP A 362 4.11 23.76 -4.76
CA ASP A 362 3.29 24.75 -5.45
C ASP A 362 2.03 25.14 -4.65
N GLU A 363 1.82 24.54 -3.46
CA GLU A 363 0.64 24.76 -2.61
C GLU A 363 0.91 25.64 -1.38
N GLU A 364 -0.16 26.26 -0.88
CA GLU A 364 -0.21 27.03 0.38
C GLU A 364 0.23 26.22 1.59
N GLU A 365 0.02 24.89 1.58
CA GLU A 365 0.40 23.99 2.67
C GLU A 365 1.25 22.82 2.17
N ALA A 366 2.50 22.80 2.60
CA ALA A 366 3.40 21.67 2.52
C ALA A 366 3.20 20.70 3.68
N GLN A 367 3.26 19.39 3.41
CA GLN A 367 3.06 18.39 4.45
C GLN A 367 4.17 17.36 4.48
N TYR A 368 4.59 17.04 5.71
CA TYR A 368 5.69 16.12 5.97
C TYR A 368 5.22 15.07 6.94
N CYS A 369 5.35 13.83 6.53
CA CYS A 369 5.21 12.69 7.41
C CYS A 369 6.60 12.09 7.60
N TYR A 370 7.14 12.22 8.80
CA TYR A 370 8.33 11.48 9.16
C TYR A 370 7.92 10.08 9.63
N PHE A 371 8.58 9.06 9.10
CA PHE A 371 8.51 7.68 9.52
C PHE A 371 9.84 7.35 10.21
N LEU A 372 9.87 6.85 11.44
CA LEU A 372 11.11 6.24 11.96
C LEU A 372 10.80 4.84 12.49
N TYR A 373 11.53 3.85 11.98
CA TYR A 373 11.38 2.45 12.33
C TYR A 373 12.62 1.90 13.02
N TYR A 374 12.39 1.14 14.08
CA TYR A 374 13.34 0.19 14.64
C TYR A 374 12.59 -1.14 14.80
N PRO A 375 13.00 -2.24 14.13
CA PRO A 375 12.75 -3.55 14.66
C PRO A 375 13.89 -3.88 15.64
N LYS A 376 13.54 -4.16 16.88
CA LYS A 376 14.45 -4.87 17.77
C LYS A 376 14.17 -6.35 17.56
N PHE A 377 15.09 -7.10 16.94
CA PHE A 377 15.10 -8.55 17.08
C PHE A 377 16.49 -9.04 17.48
N LEU A 378 16.50 -9.75 18.60
CA LEU A 378 17.56 -10.66 19.00
C LEU A 378 17.57 -11.83 18.02
N TYR A 379 18.76 -12.18 17.53
CA TYR A 379 19.08 -13.53 17.12
C TYR A 379 20.37 -13.93 17.83
N TYR A 380 20.58 -15.23 18.02
CA TYR A 380 21.64 -15.81 18.86
C TYR A 380 23.05 -15.26 18.60
#